data_AF-A0A5B3FRS0-F1
#
_entry.id   AF-A0A5B3FRS0-F1
#
_cell.length_a   1.000
_cell.length_b   1.000
_cell.length_c   1.000
_cell.angle_alpha   90.00
_cell.angle_beta   90.00
_cell.angle_gamma   90.00
#
_symmetry.space_group_name_H-M   'P 1'
#
loop_
_entity.id
_entity.type
_entity.pdbx_description
1 polymer ?
#
loop_
_entity_poly.entity_id
_entity_poly.type
_entity_poly.pdbx_seq_one_letter_code
_entity_poly.pdbx_strand_id
1 'polypeptide(L)'
;MQLRHSQRRAAKMRLALQGASGSGKTYSSLLIAHGMTSDWSKIAVIDTENGSADLYAHLGTYNVLSLSEPYNPEKYIDAIGICESAGMEVIIIDSISHCWDYLLDFHANLQGNSFANWAKVTPRQNAFIQRILNSSCHVICTMRSKQEYVLNERNGKMIPEKVGLKAVQRDNVDYEFTIVFDVNMKHYALASKDRTELFAGKAEFPLTEQVGMQILDWCNQCRTQPSANYGTSYPAGRIAQ
;
A
#
# COMPACT_ATOMS: atom_id res chain seq x y z
N MET A 1 23.62 20.82 3.51
CA MET A 1 23.22 19.58 4.22
C MET A 1 23.80 19.66 5.63
N GLN A 2 23.08 19.23 6.67
CA GLN A 2 23.56 19.20 8.07
C GLN A 2 23.29 17.81 8.67
N LEU A 3 24.33 17.18 9.24
CA LEU A 3 24.22 15.92 9.96
C LEU A 3 23.60 16.19 11.34
N ARG A 4 22.57 15.43 11.72
CA ARG A 4 21.90 15.57 13.03
C ARG A 4 21.62 14.21 13.66
N HIS A 5 21.49 14.18 14.98
CA HIS A 5 20.97 13.01 15.68
C HIS A 5 19.51 12.74 15.27
N SER A 6 19.18 11.45 15.11
CA SER A 6 17.82 11.02 14.81
C SER A 6 16.90 11.33 15.99
N GLN A 7 15.68 11.76 15.67
CA GLN A 7 14.63 12.05 16.65
C GLN A 7 13.32 11.58 16.03
N ARG A 8 12.50 10.87 16.82
CA ARG A 8 11.16 10.48 16.38
C ARG A 8 10.29 11.73 16.30
N ARG A 9 9.64 11.92 15.16
CA ARG A 9 8.67 12.99 14.91
C ARG A 9 7.34 12.35 14.52
N ALA A 10 6.26 13.11 14.64
CA ALA A 10 4.97 12.69 14.12
C ALA A 10 5.12 12.22 12.67
N ALA A 11 4.86 10.93 12.43
CA ALA A 11 5.04 10.30 11.15
C ALA A 11 3.73 10.31 10.36
N LYS A 12 3.83 10.35 9.03
CA LYS A 12 2.68 10.11 8.15
C LYS A 12 2.74 8.68 7.65
N MET A 13 1.61 7.97 7.78
CA MET A 13 1.53 6.55 7.47
C MET A 13 1.43 6.36 5.96
N ARG A 14 2.20 5.39 5.45
CA ARG A 14 2.10 4.86 4.09
C ARG A 14 1.74 3.40 4.21
N LEU A 15 0.47 3.09 4.00
CA LEU A 15 -0.07 1.76 4.14
C LEU A 15 -0.42 1.20 2.76
N ALA A 16 -0.16 -0.08 2.55
CA ALA A 16 -0.62 -0.80 1.37
C ALA A 16 -1.49 -2.00 1.76
N LEU A 17 -2.63 -2.17 1.08
CA LEU A 17 -3.45 -3.37 1.15
C LEU A 17 -3.42 -4.06 -0.22
N GLN A 18 -2.89 -5.28 -0.29
CA GLN A 18 -2.87 -6.07 -1.51
C GLN A 18 -3.70 -7.34 -1.35
N GLY A 19 -4.30 -7.81 -2.44
CA GLY A 19 -5.15 -9.00 -2.40
C GLY A 19 -6.01 -9.16 -3.65
N ALA A 20 -6.57 -10.35 -3.80
CA ALA A 20 -7.45 -10.69 -4.92
C ALA A 20 -8.71 -9.79 -4.97
N SER A 21 -9.40 -9.80 -6.11
CA SER A 21 -10.71 -9.14 -6.21
C SER A 21 -11.68 -9.75 -5.18
N GLY A 22 -12.50 -8.90 -4.55
CA GLY A 22 -13.44 -9.33 -3.51
C GLY A 22 -12.82 -9.63 -2.15
N SER A 23 -11.51 -9.46 -1.94
CA SER A 23 -10.90 -9.68 -0.61
C SER A 23 -11.23 -8.62 0.45
N GLY A 24 -11.89 -7.51 0.07
CA GLY A 24 -12.33 -6.47 1.02
C GLY A 24 -11.34 -5.33 1.26
N LYS A 25 -10.44 -5.04 0.31
CA LYS A 25 -9.41 -3.99 0.43
C LYS A 25 -9.99 -2.59 0.70
N THR A 26 -10.97 -2.17 -0.09
CA THR A 26 -11.62 -0.85 0.02
C THR A 26 -12.32 -0.70 1.36
N TYR A 27 -13.15 -1.67 1.72
CA TYR A 27 -13.84 -1.74 3.01
C TYR A 27 -12.87 -1.66 4.20
N SER A 28 -11.83 -2.49 4.20
CA SER A 28 -10.81 -2.48 5.25
C SER A 28 -10.03 -1.17 5.31
N SER A 29 -9.76 -0.54 4.16
CA SER A 29 -9.10 0.77 4.11
C SER A 29 -9.96 1.86 4.75
N LEU A 30 -11.27 1.83 4.51
CA LEU A 30 -12.24 2.76 5.11
C LEU A 30 -12.30 2.60 6.63
N LEU A 31 -12.35 1.37 7.14
CA LEU A 31 -12.33 1.13 8.59
C LEU A 31 -11.04 1.61 9.24
N ILE A 32 -9.88 1.32 8.63
CA ILE A 32 -8.59 1.81 9.14
C ILE A 32 -8.57 3.35 9.12
N ALA A 33 -9.00 3.97 8.03
CA ALA A 33 -9.03 5.43 7.89
C ALA A 33 -9.96 6.08 8.93
N HIS A 34 -11.11 5.48 9.21
CA HIS A 34 -12.01 5.93 10.27
C HIS A 34 -11.36 5.76 11.65
N GLY A 35 -10.71 4.63 11.93
CA GLY A 35 -9.94 4.45 13.16
C GLY A 35 -8.81 5.47 13.36
N MET A 36 -8.23 5.98 12.26
CA MET A 36 -7.17 7.00 12.31
C MET A 36 -7.68 8.43 12.48
N THR A 37 -8.91 8.72 12.09
CA THR A 37 -9.46 10.09 12.08
C THR A 37 -10.53 10.30 13.15
N SER A 38 -11.27 9.24 13.48
CA SER A 38 -12.54 9.29 14.20
C SER A 38 -13.58 10.25 13.57
N ASP A 39 -13.41 10.59 12.29
CA ASP A 39 -14.25 11.52 11.54
C ASP A 39 -14.26 11.14 10.05
N TRP A 40 -15.38 10.58 9.60
CA TRP A 40 -15.57 10.17 8.20
C TRP A 40 -15.38 11.33 7.21
N SER A 41 -15.73 12.56 7.60
CA SER A 41 -15.61 13.72 6.71
C SER A 41 -14.17 14.11 6.38
N LYS A 42 -13.19 13.57 7.12
CA LYS A 42 -11.74 13.76 6.90
C LYS A 42 -11.10 12.71 6.01
N ILE A 43 -11.89 11.76 5.50
CA ILE A 43 -11.44 10.68 4.64
C ILE A 43 -11.81 11.03 3.20
N ALA A 44 -10.86 10.85 2.29
CA ALA A 44 -11.11 10.90 0.85
C ALA A 44 -10.65 9.61 0.17
N VAL A 45 -11.50 9.07 -0.69
CA VAL A 45 -11.18 7.94 -1.57
C VAL A 45 -10.98 8.47 -2.99
N ILE A 46 -9.77 8.33 -3.52
CA ILE A 46 -9.47 8.50 -4.94
C ILE A 46 -9.86 7.18 -5.62
N ASP A 47 -11.04 7.15 -6.23
CA ASP A 47 -11.66 5.94 -6.78
C ASP A 47 -11.38 5.81 -8.28
N THR A 48 -10.71 4.73 -8.67
CA THR A 48 -10.40 4.33 -10.05
C THR A 48 -11.11 3.02 -10.42
N GLU A 49 -11.89 2.46 -9.50
CA GLU A 49 -12.57 1.17 -9.57
C GLU A 49 -14.06 1.36 -9.94
N ASN A 50 -14.36 2.40 -10.73
CA ASN A 50 -15.68 2.68 -11.32
C ASN A 50 -16.83 2.82 -10.30
N GLY A 51 -16.62 3.60 -9.23
CA GLY A 51 -17.66 3.87 -8.23
C GLY A 51 -17.75 2.79 -7.15
N SER A 52 -16.73 1.93 -7.02
CA SER A 52 -16.71 0.91 -5.96
C SER A 52 -16.72 1.53 -4.56
N ALA A 53 -16.18 2.75 -4.42
CA ALA A 53 -16.19 3.47 -3.17
C ALA A 53 -17.64 3.76 -2.72
N ASP A 54 -18.55 4.10 -3.64
CA ASP A 54 -19.93 4.47 -3.29
C ASP A 54 -20.75 3.31 -2.72
N LEU A 55 -20.36 2.07 -3.02
CA LEU A 55 -21.00 0.86 -2.46
C LEU A 55 -20.90 0.79 -0.93
N TYR A 56 -19.92 1.50 -0.35
CA TYR A 56 -19.66 1.53 1.08
C TYR A 56 -20.18 2.78 1.79
N ALA A 57 -21.02 3.59 1.12
CA ALA A 57 -21.55 4.84 1.69
C ALA A 57 -22.34 4.65 3.01
N HIS A 58 -22.82 3.43 3.26
CA HIS A 58 -23.47 3.05 4.52
C HIS A 58 -22.52 3.03 5.73
N LEU A 59 -21.21 3.02 5.53
CA LEU A 59 -20.22 3.06 6.62
C LEU A 59 -20.11 4.46 7.25
N GLY A 60 -20.21 5.50 6.43
CA GLY A 60 -20.12 6.87 6.90
C GLY A 60 -19.97 7.89 5.77
N THR A 61 -19.98 9.17 6.13
CA THR A 61 -19.96 10.30 5.20
C THR A 61 -18.55 10.70 4.78
N TYR A 62 -17.82 9.79 4.11
CA TYR A 62 -16.51 10.10 3.51
C TYR A 62 -16.66 10.74 2.13
N ASN A 63 -15.56 11.32 1.64
CA ASN A 63 -15.50 11.99 0.35
C ASN A 63 -14.97 11.04 -0.72
N VAL A 64 -15.46 11.17 -1.95
CA VAL A 64 -14.99 10.40 -3.10
C VAL A 64 -14.54 11.35 -4.19
N LEU A 65 -13.35 11.11 -4.74
CA LEU A 65 -12.82 11.75 -5.94
C LEU A 65 -12.67 10.66 -7.00
N SER A 66 -13.64 10.57 -7.90
CA SER A 66 -13.61 9.62 -9.00
C SER A 66 -12.59 10.05 -10.05
N LEU A 67 -11.62 9.18 -10.33
CA LEU A 67 -10.71 9.31 -11.46
C LEU A 67 -11.25 8.48 -12.63
N SER A 68 -11.21 9.07 -13.81
CA SER A 68 -11.50 8.39 -15.07
C SER A 68 -10.23 8.15 -15.89
N GLU A 69 -10.32 7.25 -16.87
CA GLU A 69 -9.29 7.04 -17.87
C GLU A 69 -8.73 8.36 -18.44
N PRO A 70 -7.42 8.44 -18.72
CA PRO A 70 -6.50 7.31 -18.89
C PRO A 70 -5.66 6.92 -17.64
N TYR A 71 -6.10 7.17 -16.40
CA TYR A 71 -5.39 6.76 -15.16
C TYR A 71 -3.87 7.03 -15.13
N ASN A 72 -3.43 8.13 -15.75
CA ASN A 72 -2.02 8.45 -15.80
C ASN A 72 -1.49 8.95 -14.44
N PRO A 73 -0.18 8.79 -14.15
CA PRO A 73 0.42 9.23 -12.89
C PRO A 73 0.09 10.67 -12.50
N GLU A 74 0.03 11.57 -13.48
CA GLU A 74 -0.20 12.99 -13.28
C GLU A 74 -1.60 13.27 -12.70
N LYS A 75 -2.64 12.57 -13.19
CA LYS A 75 -4.00 12.66 -12.61
C LYS A 75 -4.03 12.22 -11.15
N TYR A 76 -3.29 11.18 -10.77
CA TYR A 76 -3.21 10.77 -9.36
C TYR A 76 -2.48 11.83 -8.52
N ILE A 77 -1.42 12.43 -9.05
CA ILE A 77 -0.67 13.49 -8.36
C ILE A 77 -1.56 14.70 -8.07
N ASP A 78 -2.35 15.12 -9.06
CA ASP A 78 -3.31 16.21 -8.93
C ASP A 78 -4.43 15.85 -7.94
N ALA A 79 -4.98 14.64 -8.02
CA ALA A 79 -6.01 14.15 -7.11
C ALA A 79 -5.56 14.15 -5.64
N ILE A 80 -4.32 13.72 -5.35
CA ILE A 80 -3.74 13.82 -4.00
C ILE A 80 -3.66 15.28 -3.56
N GLY A 81 -3.30 16.21 -4.47
CA GLY A 81 -3.27 17.65 -4.20
C GLY A 81 -4.63 18.25 -3.88
N ILE A 82 -5.68 17.80 -4.58
CA ILE A 82 -7.06 18.21 -4.31
C ILE A 82 -7.48 17.76 -2.91
N CYS A 83 -7.23 16.49 -2.55
CA CYS A 83 -7.55 15.97 -1.22
C CYS A 83 -6.81 16.72 -0.10
N GLU A 84 -5.52 17.00 -0.28
CA GLU A 84 -4.74 17.80 0.68
C GLU A 84 -5.29 19.22 0.83
N SER A 85 -5.60 19.88 -0.29
CA SER A 85 -6.16 21.25 -0.29
C SER A 85 -7.55 21.31 0.34
N ALA A 86 -8.32 20.22 0.26
CA ALA A 86 -9.61 20.06 0.91
C ALA A 86 -9.50 19.76 2.42
N GLY A 87 -8.28 19.66 2.97
CA GLY A 87 -8.05 19.44 4.40
C GLY A 87 -8.38 18.01 4.86
N MET A 88 -8.24 17.03 3.97
CA MET A 88 -8.36 15.61 4.30
C MET A 88 -7.18 15.15 5.16
N GLU A 89 -7.41 14.16 6.02
CA GLU A 89 -6.38 13.63 6.92
C GLU A 89 -5.87 12.25 6.46
N VAL A 90 -6.77 11.44 5.89
CA VAL A 90 -6.45 10.14 5.29
C VAL A 90 -6.93 10.12 3.85
N ILE A 91 -6.01 9.81 2.93
CA ILE A 91 -6.30 9.61 1.51
C ILE A 91 -6.19 8.11 1.22
N ILE A 92 -7.27 7.52 0.73
CA ILE A 92 -7.29 6.16 0.21
C ILE A 92 -7.16 6.25 -1.32
N ILE A 93 -6.19 5.56 -1.91
CA ILE A 93 -6.05 5.45 -3.36
C ILE A 93 -6.44 4.04 -3.77
N ASP A 94 -7.62 3.92 -4.40
CA ASP A 94 -8.22 2.65 -4.78
C ASP A 94 -8.40 2.57 -6.29
N SER A 95 -7.49 1.96 -7.06
CA SER A 95 -6.22 1.35 -6.68
C SER A 95 -5.05 2.00 -7.43
N ILE A 96 -3.83 1.70 -6.98
CA ILE A 96 -2.60 2.14 -7.69
C ILE A 96 -2.25 1.21 -8.86
N SER A 97 -2.96 0.09 -9.01
CA SER A 97 -2.73 -0.89 -10.09
C SER A 97 -3.07 -0.33 -11.47
N HIS A 98 -4.17 0.43 -11.61
CA HIS A 98 -4.54 1.05 -12.89
C HIS A 98 -3.49 2.02 -13.42
N CYS A 99 -2.84 2.79 -12.53
CA CYS A 99 -1.73 3.66 -12.89
C CYS A 99 -0.54 2.88 -13.47
N TRP A 100 -0.27 1.70 -12.93
CA TRP A 100 0.81 0.84 -13.43
C TRP A 100 0.46 0.21 -14.77
N ASP A 101 -0.77 -0.29 -14.93
CA ASP A 101 -1.24 -0.84 -16.20
C ASP A 101 -1.17 0.22 -17.32
N TYR A 102 -1.60 1.46 -17.03
CA TYR A 102 -1.42 2.58 -17.97
C TYR A 102 0.04 2.79 -18.37
N LEU A 103 0.99 2.71 -17.43
CA LEU A 103 2.40 2.90 -17.71
C LEU A 103 3.01 1.75 -18.53
N LEU A 104 2.53 0.52 -18.33
CA LEU A 104 2.88 -0.63 -19.15
C LEU A 104 2.34 -0.47 -20.58
N ASP A 105 1.09 -0.03 -20.73
CA ASP A 105 0.50 0.24 -22.05
C ASP A 105 1.20 1.40 -22.75
N PHE A 106 1.54 2.46 -22.02
CA PHE A 106 2.36 3.55 -22.52
C PHE A 106 3.73 3.05 -22.99
N HIS A 107 4.39 2.19 -22.22
CA HIS A 107 5.66 1.56 -22.61
C HIS A 107 5.53 0.75 -23.91
N ALA A 108 4.51 -0.09 -24.00
CA ALA A 108 4.27 -0.97 -25.14
C ALA A 108 4.02 -0.21 -26.45
N ASN A 109 3.44 0.99 -26.37
CA ASN A 109 3.16 1.85 -27.52
C ASN A 109 4.35 2.73 -27.96
N LEU A 110 5.47 2.73 -27.22
CA LEU A 110 6.66 3.49 -27.60
C LEU A 110 7.52 2.73 -28.64
N GLN A 111 7.86 3.42 -29.72
CA GLN A 111 8.80 2.90 -30.71
C GLN A 111 10.24 2.92 -30.18
N GLY A 112 11.05 1.95 -30.64
CA GLY A 112 12.47 1.84 -30.29
C GLY A 112 12.75 0.69 -29.32
N ASN A 113 13.93 0.71 -28.70
CA ASN A 113 14.34 -0.36 -27.78
C ASN A 113 13.68 -0.20 -26.39
N SER A 114 13.36 -1.33 -25.77
CA SER A 114 12.68 -1.38 -24.47
C SER A 114 13.43 -0.65 -23.35
N PHE A 115 14.76 -0.73 -23.34
CA PHE A 115 15.59 -0.08 -22.33
C PHE A 115 15.46 1.46 -22.37
N ALA A 116 15.54 2.06 -23.55
CA ALA A 116 15.34 3.50 -23.73
C ALA A 116 13.91 3.94 -23.41
N ASN A 117 12.91 3.09 -23.69
CA ASN A 117 11.51 3.38 -23.36
C ASN A 117 11.29 3.46 -21.83
N TRP A 118 11.96 2.63 -21.04
CA TRP A 118 11.90 2.70 -19.58
C TRP A 118 12.41 4.03 -19.01
N ALA A 119 13.30 4.74 -19.71
CA ALA A 119 13.72 6.09 -19.32
C ALA A 119 12.59 7.13 -19.41
N LYS A 120 11.53 6.87 -20.18
CA LYS A 120 10.32 7.71 -20.26
C LYS A 120 9.25 7.32 -19.24
N VAL A 121 9.20 6.06 -18.84
CA VAL A 121 8.19 5.50 -17.93
C VAL A 121 8.61 5.67 -16.46
N THR A 122 9.87 5.32 -16.16
CA THR A 122 10.40 5.30 -14.79
C THR A 122 10.27 6.63 -14.07
N PRO A 123 10.59 7.80 -14.68
CA PRO A 123 10.41 9.09 -14.01
C PRO A 123 8.96 9.38 -13.61
N ARG A 124 7.98 8.99 -14.42
CA ARG A 124 6.55 9.22 -14.16
C ARG A 124 6.05 8.36 -13.01
N GLN A 125 6.43 7.07 -12.99
CA GLN A 125 6.15 6.18 -11.86
C GLN A 125 6.79 6.73 -10.57
N ASN A 126 8.07 7.13 -10.64
CA ASN A 126 8.78 7.66 -9.50
C ASN A 126 8.12 8.94 -8.98
N ALA A 127 7.69 9.85 -9.86
CA ALA A 127 6.98 11.06 -9.46
C ALA A 127 5.69 10.74 -8.69
N PHE A 128 4.91 9.77 -9.15
CA PHE A 128 3.70 9.33 -8.46
C PHE A 128 3.98 8.70 -7.09
N ILE A 129 4.95 7.79 -7.01
CA ILE A 129 5.36 7.20 -5.72
C ILE A 129 5.89 8.27 -4.77
N GLN A 130 6.74 9.18 -5.25
CA GLN A 130 7.25 10.30 -4.45
C GLN A 130 6.14 11.22 -3.98
N ARG A 131 5.09 11.41 -4.78
CA ARG A 131 3.92 12.19 -4.37
C ARG A 131 3.17 11.53 -3.22
N ILE A 132 2.98 10.21 -3.27
CA ILE A 132 2.43 9.43 -2.15
C ILE A 132 3.29 9.59 -0.92
N LEU A 133 4.62 9.38 -1.04
CA LEU A 133 5.56 9.41 0.08
C LEU A 133 5.64 10.77 0.77
N ASN A 134 5.57 11.86 0.00
CA ASN A 134 5.70 13.24 0.50
C ASN A 134 4.37 13.90 0.87
N SER A 135 3.24 13.18 0.80
CA SER A 135 1.93 13.74 1.15
C SER A 135 1.86 14.20 2.62
N SER A 136 1.16 15.30 2.90
CA SER A 136 0.91 15.75 4.28
C SER A 136 -0.13 14.89 5.01
N CYS A 137 -0.91 14.10 4.28
CA CYS A 137 -1.93 13.19 4.80
C CYS A 137 -1.33 11.81 5.11
N HIS A 138 -2.05 10.99 5.87
CA HIS A 138 -1.83 9.55 5.85
C HIS A 138 -2.36 9.01 4.52
N VAL A 139 -1.65 8.06 3.90
CA VAL A 139 -2.06 7.49 2.61
C VAL A 139 -2.18 5.98 2.73
N ILE A 140 -3.32 5.45 2.31
CA ILE A 140 -3.59 4.02 2.16
C ILE A 140 -3.73 3.73 0.67
N CYS A 141 -2.93 2.83 0.13
CA CYS A 141 -3.03 2.40 -1.25
C CYS A 141 -3.57 0.98 -1.31
N THR A 142 -4.51 0.71 -2.21
CA THR A 142 -4.88 -0.67 -2.53
C THR A 142 -4.15 -1.13 -3.79
N MET A 143 -3.84 -2.42 -3.84
CA MET A 143 -3.26 -3.08 -5.00
C MET A 143 -4.08 -4.32 -5.35
N ARG A 144 -4.39 -4.47 -6.63
CA ARG A 144 -4.95 -5.71 -7.16
C ARG A 144 -3.84 -6.76 -7.17
N SER A 145 -4.17 -8.01 -6.86
CA SER A 145 -3.24 -9.12 -7.02
C SER A 145 -3.70 -10.06 -8.14
N LYS A 146 -2.75 -10.51 -8.96
CA LYS A 146 -2.94 -11.55 -9.98
C LYS A 146 -2.22 -12.81 -9.58
N GLN A 147 -2.60 -13.92 -10.18
CA GLN A 147 -1.89 -15.18 -10.01
C GLN A 147 -0.47 -15.07 -10.59
N GLU A 148 0.53 -15.42 -9.79
CA GLU A 148 1.92 -15.56 -10.22
C GLU A 148 2.21 -17.00 -10.61
N TYR A 149 2.94 -17.13 -11.72
CA TYR A 149 3.41 -18.39 -12.27
C TYR A 149 4.93 -18.30 -12.47
N VAL A 150 5.66 -19.33 -12.06
CA VAL A 150 7.07 -19.51 -12.44
C VAL A 150 7.17 -20.63 -13.46
N LEU A 151 8.11 -20.52 -14.40
CA LEU A 151 8.40 -21.60 -15.32
C LEU A 151 9.43 -22.52 -14.68
N ASN A 152 9.00 -23.73 -14.32
CA ASN A 152 9.89 -24.78 -13.81
C ASN A 152 10.22 -25.77 -14.92
N GLU A 153 11.49 -26.10 -15.06
CA GLU A 153 11.93 -27.12 -16.00
C GLU A 153 11.64 -28.52 -15.41
N ARG A 154 10.79 -29.28 -16.10
CA ARG A 154 10.59 -30.71 -15.81
C ARG A 154 10.78 -31.49 -17.11
N ASN A 155 11.77 -32.39 -17.13
CA ASN A 155 12.10 -33.24 -18.28
C ASN A 155 12.37 -32.45 -19.57
N GLY A 156 13.14 -31.35 -19.50
CA GLY A 156 13.49 -30.52 -20.66
C GLY A 156 12.34 -29.67 -21.22
N LYS A 157 11.19 -29.61 -20.54
CA LYS A 157 10.07 -28.74 -20.87
C LYS A 157 9.81 -27.73 -19.75
N MET A 158 9.59 -26.49 -20.14
CA MET A 158 9.19 -25.41 -19.23
C MET A 158 7.69 -25.54 -18.93
N ILE A 159 7.35 -25.80 -17.67
CA ILE A 159 5.96 -25.94 -17.20
C ILE A 159 5.64 -24.77 -16.26
N PRO A 160 4.57 -24.00 -16.50
CA PRO A 160 4.13 -22.95 -15.58
C PRO A 160 3.57 -23.57 -14.29
N GLU A 161 4.15 -23.21 -13.16
CA GLU A 161 3.76 -23.63 -11.82
C GLU A 161 3.23 -22.41 -11.05
N LYS A 162 2.04 -22.54 -10.46
CA LYS A 162 1.45 -21.49 -9.61
C LYS A 162 2.25 -21.37 -8.32
N VAL A 163 2.82 -20.18 -8.07
CA VAL A 163 3.62 -19.92 -6.86
C VAL A 163 2.92 -19.05 -5.83
N GLY A 164 1.88 -18.30 -6.23
CA GLY A 164 1.13 -17.46 -5.31
C GLY A 164 0.39 -16.31 -5.98
N LEU A 165 0.04 -15.31 -5.20
CA LEU A 165 -0.52 -14.05 -5.68
C LEU A 165 0.58 -12.98 -5.69
N LYS A 166 0.64 -12.20 -6.77
CA LYS A 166 1.55 -11.06 -6.92
C LYS A 166 0.75 -9.79 -7.18
N ALA A 167 1.10 -8.70 -6.51
CA ALA A 167 0.50 -7.40 -6.79
C ALA A 167 0.74 -6.98 -8.25
N VAL A 168 -0.28 -6.36 -8.85
CA VAL A 168 -0.20 -5.69 -10.14
C VAL A 168 0.39 -4.31 -9.90
N GLN A 169 1.72 -4.27 -9.82
CA GLN A 169 2.52 -3.05 -9.66
C GLN A 169 3.98 -3.33 -10.05
N ARG A 170 4.79 -2.28 -10.19
CA ARG A 170 6.25 -2.40 -10.35
C ARG A 170 6.85 -3.24 -9.23
N ASP A 171 7.79 -4.11 -9.58
CA ASP A 171 8.54 -4.89 -8.60
C ASP A 171 9.18 -3.98 -7.54
N ASN A 172 9.17 -4.44 -6.30
CA ASN A 172 9.73 -3.75 -5.14
C ASN A 172 9.01 -2.45 -4.72
N VAL A 173 7.80 -2.18 -5.22
CA VAL A 173 7.01 -1.02 -4.72
C VAL A 173 6.69 -1.14 -3.23
N ASP A 174 6.60 -2.36 -2.72
CA ASP A 174 6.33 -2.67 -1.32
C ASP A 174 7.38 -2.04 -0.38
N TYR A 175 8.62 -1.83 -0.87
CA TYR A 175 9.69 -1.17 -0.11
C TYR A 175 9.37 0.28 0.28
N GLU A 176 8.46 0.93 -0.45
CA GLU A 176 8.05 2.32 -0.26
C GLU A 176 7.04 2.48 0.88
N PHE A 177 6.27 1.44 1.19
CA PHE A 177 5.25 1.48 2.24
C PHE A 177 5.82 1.16 3.63
N THR A 178 5.25 1.75 4.67
CA THR A 178 5.63 1.47 6.07
C THR A 178 5.07 0.12 6.53
N ILE A 179 3.84 -0.18 6.12
CA ILE A 179 3.15 -1.45 6.37
C ILE A 179 2.53 -1.94 5.05
N VAL A 180 2.60 -3.25 4.80
CA VAL A 180 1.89 -3.93 3.72
C VAL A 180 1.06 -5.05 4.33
N PHE A 181 -0.24 -5.03 4.07
CA PHE A 181 -1.19 -6.06 4.46
C PHE A 181 -1.62 -6.89 3.25
N ASP A 182 -1.49 -8.20 3.37
CA ASP A 182 -1.97 -9.18 2.43
C ASP A 182 -3.37 -9.62 2.87
N VAL A 183 -4.39 -9.16 2.16
CA VAL A 183 -5.80 -9.42 2.50
C VAL A 183 -6.30 -10.63 1.73
N ASN A 184 -6.70 -11.67 2.46
CA ASN A 184 -7.21 -12.91 1.91
C ASN A 184 -8.74 -12.87 1.66
N MET A 185 -9.29 -13.91 1.04
CA MET A 185 -10.72 -13.98 0.68
C MET A 185 -11.67 -14.12 1.89
N LYS A 186 -11.15 -14.37 3.09
CA LYS A 186 -11.93 -14.35 4.33
C LYS A 186 -11.99 -12.95 4.95
N HIS A 187 -11.41 -11.95 4.29
CA HIS A 187 -11.25 -10.57 4.78
C HIS A 187 -10.30 -10.43 5.98
N TYR A 188 -9.41 -11.42 6.17
CA TYR A 188 -8.33 -11.35 7.14
C TYR A 188 -7.05 -10.88 6.45
N ALA A 189 -6.20 -10.19 7.20
CA ALA A 189 -4.94 -9.66 6.74
C ALA A 189 -3.76 -10.30 7.46
N LEU A 190 -2.68 -10.52 6.72
CA LEU A 190 -1.35 -10.80 7.24
C LEU A 190 -0.42 -9.61 6.96
N ALA A 191 0.42 -9.23 7.91
CA ALA A 191 1.44 -8.21 7.67
C ALA A 191 2.66 -8.84 6.95
N SER A 192 2.73 -8.69 5.62
CA SER A 192 3.88 -9.14 4.83
C SER A 192 5.09 -8.22 4.98
N LYS A 193 4.84 -6.96 5.35
CA LYS A 193 5.86 -6.00 5.75
C LYS A 193 5.31 -5.10 6.84
N ASP A 194 6.11 -4.84 7.87
CA ASP A 194 5.75 -3.92 8.93
C ASP A 194 7.00 -3.31 9.59
N ARG A 195 7.20 -2.00 9.41
CA ARG A 195 8.29 -1.24 10.07
C ARG A 195 7.89 -0.66 11.43
N THR A 196 6.64 -0.87 11.84
CA THR A 196 6.09 -0.37 13.11
C THR A 196 6.21 -1.39 14.24
N GLU A 197 6.44 -2.66 13.90
CA GLU A 197 6.46 -3.82 14.80
C GLU A 197 5.10 -4.07 15.49
N LEU A 198 4.04 -3.40 15.07
CA LEU A 198 2.69 -3.57 15.62
C LEU A 198 2.04 -4.87 15.19
N PHE A 199 2.36 -5.38 14.00
CA PHE A 199 1.67 -6.48 13.33
C PHE A 199 2.60 -7.58 12.83
N ALA A 200 3.91 -7.32 12.75
CA ALA A 200 4.92 -8.29 12.34
C ALA A 200 4.84 -9.60 13.16
N GLY A 201 4.84 -10.74 12.46
CA GLY A 201 4.84 -12.07 13.09
C GLY A 201 3.52 -12.49 13.75
N LYS A 202 2.46 -11.66 13.67
CA LYS A 202 1.13 -12.04 14.15
C LYS A 202 0.42 -12.96 13.16
N ALA A 203 -0.45 -13.82 13.67
CA ALA A 203 -1.39 -14.58 12.86
C ALA A 203 -2.36 -13.66 12.12
N GLU A 204 -3.02 -14.17 11.08
CA GLU A 204 -4.00 -13.40 10.30
C GLU A 204 -5.09 -12.78 11.20
N PHE A 205 -5.45 -11.53 10.95
CA PHE A 205 -6.41 -10.77 11.76
C PHE A 205 -7.35 -9.92 10.89
N PRO A 206 -8.57 -9.61 11.35
CA PRO A 206 -9.45 -8.71 10.61
C PRO A 206 -8.93 -7.27 10.68
N LEU A 207 -9.03 -6.53 9.58
CA LEU A 207 -8.70 -5.10 9.54
C LEU A 207 -9.92 -4.30 10.02
N THR A 208 -9.77 -3.64 11.16
CA THR A 208 -10.86 -2.89 11.83
C THR A 208 -10.41 -1.46 12.17
N GLU A 209 -11.33 -0.65 12.69
CA GLU A 209 -11.01 0.69 13.20
C GLU A 209 -9.94 0.66 14.30
N GLN A 210 -9.92 -0.39 15.13
CA GLN A 210 -8.89 -0.55 16.16
C GLN A 210 -7.48 -0.63 15.57
N VAL A 211 -7.32 -1.23 14.38
CA VAL A 211 -6.04 -1.27 13.66
C VAL A 211 -5.64 0.16 13.26
N GLY A 212 -6.60 0.97 12.78
CA GLY A 212 -6.38 2.39 12.49
C GLY A 212 -5.93 3.20 13.70
N MET A 213 -6.57 2.99 14.86
CA MET A 213 -6.20 3.65 16.11
C MET A 213 -4.76 3.29 16.53
N GLN A 214 -4.39 2.01 16.49
CA GLN A 214 -3.03 1.54 16.80
C GLN A 214 -1.97 2.16 15.89
N ILE A 215 -2.29 2.27 14.58
CA ILE A 215 -1.43 2.91 13.59
C ILE A 215 -1.27 4.39 13.90
N LEU A 216 -2.35 5.10 14.20
CA LEU A 216 -2.33 6.53 14.53
C LEU A 216 -1.51 6.80 15.79
N ASP A 217 -1.72 6.00 16.84
CA ASP A 217 -0.97 6.09 18.09
C ASP A 217 0.53 5.94 17.83
N TRP A 218 0.92 4.97 17.02
CA TRP A 218 2.32 4.80 16.62
C TRP A 218 2.85 5.98 15.81
N CYS A 219 2.04 6.57 14.92
CA CYS A 219 2.43 7.75 14.16
C CYS A 219 2.69 8.95 15.06
N ASN A 220 1.90 9.12 16.13
CA ASN A 220 1.96 10.27 17.04
C ASN A 220 2.99 10.12 18.17
N GLN A 221 3.51 8.91 18.40
CA GLN A 221 4.60 8.71 19.34
C GLN A 221 5.84 9.53 18.93
N CYS A 222 6.16 10.56 19.72
CA CYS A 222 7.36 11.39 19.53
C CYS A 222 8.54 10.95 20.41
N ARG A 223 8.42 9.81 21.10
CA ARG A 223 9.47 9.26 21.99
C ARG A 223 10.09 8.01 21.36
N THR A 224 11.42 7.95 21.37
CA THR A 224 12.17 6.73 21.05
C THR A 224 11.99 5.78 22.22
N GLN A 225 11.27 4.68 22.03
CA GLN A 225 11.25 3.61 23.03
C GLN A 225 12.63 2.94 23.05
N PRO A 226 13.16 2.53 24.22
CA PRO A 226 14.34 1.67 24.28
C PRO A 226 14.05 0.38 23.51
N SER A 227 15.02 -0.07 22.71
CA SER A 227 14.90 -1.28 21.89
C SER A 227 14.40 -2.47 22.70
N ALA A 228 13.35 -3.15 22.22
CA ALA A 228 13.05 -4.50 22.68
C ALA A 228 14.25 -5.40 22.33
N ASN A 229 14.76 -6.15 23.32
CA ASN A 229 15.91 -7.03 23.14
C ASN A 229 15.56 -8.16 22.16
N TYR A 230 16.00 -8.00 20.90
CA TYR A 230 15.84 -8.97 19.81
C TYR A 230 16.56 -10.32 20.03
N GLY A 231 17.38 -10.45 21.09
CA GLY A 231 18.28 -11.60 21.28
C GLY A 231 17.75 -12.75 22.16
N THR A 232 16.63 -12.59 22.86
CA THR A 232 16.20 -13.60 23.87
C THR A 232 15.19 -14.63 23.38
N SER A 233 14.70 -14.53 22.14
CA SER A 233 13.69 -15.44 21.58
C SER A 233 14.24 -16.56 20.69
N TYR A 234 15.56 -16.62 20.46
CA TYR A 234 16.17 -17.79 19.82
C TYR A 234 16.47 -18.84 20.90
N PRO A 235 15.84 -20.02 20.89
CA PRO A 235 16.27 -21.10 21.77
C PRO A 235 17.71 -21.44 21.43
N ALA A 236 18.61 -21.25 22.39
CA ALA A 236 19.98 -21.70 22.28
C ALA A 236 19.96 -23.19 21.91
N GLY A 237 20.48 -23.52 20.73
CA GLY A 237 20.58 -24.88 20.25
C GLY A 237 21.23 -25.75 21.33
N ARG A 238 20.56 -26.86 21.66
CA ARG A 238 21.13 -27.88 22.54
C ARG A 238 22.49 -28.27 21.98
N ILE A 239 23.54 -27.99 22.74
CA ILE A 239 24.86 -28.57 22.52
C ILE A 239 24.68 -30.08 22.64
N ALA A 240 24.90 -30.79 21.53
CA ALA A 240 24.96 -32.24 21.54
C ALA A 240 26.15 -32.67 22.41
N GLN A 241 25.87 -33.49 23.43
CA GLN A 241 26.87 -34.32 24.10
C GLN A 241 27.07 -35.61 23.30
#